data_AF-A0A2D4KBN2-F1
#
_entry.id   AF-A0A2D4KBN2-F1
#
_cell.length_a   1.000
_cell.length_b   1.000
_cell.length_c   1.000
_cell.angle_alpha   90.00
_cell.angle_beta   90.00
_cell.angle_gamma   90.00
#
_symmetry.space_group_name_H-M   'P 1'
#
loop_
_entity.id
_entity.type
_entity.pdbx_description
1 polymer ?
#
loop_
_entity_poly.entity_id
_entity_poly.type
_entity_poly.pdbx_seq_one_letter_code
_entity_poly.pdbx_strand_id
1 'polypeptide(L)'
;PGADSDLSLAHPCVSRHHAVLQRRPPRSSAEGEEEPLASETPEPGLYVYDLDSTHGTFLNKARVPPRTYCRVRVGHVLRFGGSSRLFVLQGPEEDQELESELTVTQLKELRKQQQAKLEKTMLGDDSDEEQKETEIKKSENSRNDLSCSWGMGEDAEEEEGEENPIAIEFQEDQEAFYLKDPKKALQGFFDREGEELEYEFDSHGTGTWLCRVKLPIDDASGKQLVAEAIHSGKKKEAMIQCSLEACRILDARG
;
A
#
# COMPACT_ATOMS: atom_id res chain seq x y z
N PRO A 1 24.24 35.95 20.28
CA PRO A 1 22.80 35.99 20.63
C PRO A 1 21.95 35.36 19.51
N GLY A 2 21.39 34.17 19.61
CA GLY A 2 21.49 33.05 20.53
C GLY A 2 20.95 31.88 19.69
N ALA A 3 21.73 30.81 19.53
CA ALA A 3 21.16 29.63 18.89
C ALA A 3 20.29 28.95 19.95
N ASP A 4 18.96 29.02 19.79
CA ASP A 4 17.99 28.38 20.70
C ASP A 4 18.09 26.83 20.67
N SER A 5 18.93 26.27 19.80
CA SER A 5 19.12 24.83 19.62
C SER A 5 20.59 24.46 19.70
N ASP A 6 20.90 23.40 20.45
CA ASP A 6 22.25 22.87 20.61
C ASP A 6 22.87 22.44 19.27
N LEU A 7 22.04 21.89 18.37
CA LEU A 7 22.42 21.48 17.02
C LEU A 7 21.59 22.24 16.00
N SER A 8 22.20 23.26 15.38
CA SER A 8 21.56 24.05 14.33
C SER A 8 21.70 23.40 12.95
N LEU A 9 20.57 23.03 12.34
CA LEU A 9 20.51 22.48 10.99
C LEU A 9 19.94 23.52 10.02
N ALA A 10 20.81 24.07 9.17
CA ALA A 10 20.42 25.02 8.13
C ALA A 10 19.77 24.29 6.94
N HIS A 11 18.51 23.87 7.09
CA HIS A 11 17.74 23.26 6.01
C HIS A 11 16.29 23.76 6.08
N PRO A 12 15.67 24.16 4.95
CA PRO A 12 14.33 24.78 4.95
C PRO A 12 13.23 23.86 5.52
N CYS A 13 13.38 22.55 5.35
CA CYS A 13 12.45 21.55 5.88
C CYS A 13 12.69 21.18 7.35
N VAL A 14 13.60 21.85 8.07
CA VAL A 14 13.86 21.59 9.49
C VAL A 14 13.27 22.73 10.32
N SER A 15 12.25 22.41 11.11
CA SER A 15 11.64 23.32 12.10
C SER A 15 12.67 23.88 13.08
N ARG A 16 12.43 25.10 13.59
CA ARG A 16 13.34 25.76 14.56
C ARG A 16 13.63 24.89 15.79
N HIS A 17 12.58 24.34 16.39
CA HIS A 17 12.68 23.29 17.39
C HIS A 17 12.09 22.03 16.75
N HIS A 18 12.96 21.11 16.34
CA HIS A 18 12.56 19.97 15.52
C HIS A 18 12.35 18.71 16.37
N ALA A 19 13.36 18.34 17.13
CA ALA A 19 13.36 17.17 17.99
C ALA A 19 14.30 17.39 19.18
N VAL A 20 14.06 16.62 20.24
CA VAL A 20 14.90 16.58 21.44
C VAL A 20 15.55 15.20 21.52
N LEU A 21 16.84 15.18 21.88
CA LEU A 21 17.54 13.97 22.28
C LEU A 21 17.66 13.96 23.80
N GLN A 22 16.99 13.03 24.45
CA GLN A 22 16.94 12.93 25.90
C GLN A 22 17.62 11.64 26.36
N ARG A 23 18.58 11.76 27.28
CA ARG A 23 19.18 10.59 27.94
C ARG A 23 18.38 10.25 29.20
N ARG A 24 18.01 8.98 29.33
CA ARG A 24 17.49 8.39 30.57
C ARG A 24 18.63 7.65 31.29
N PRO A 25 18.93 7.99 32.55
CA PRO A 25 19.97 7.30 33.31
C PRO A 25 19.55 5.85 33.66
N PRO A 26 20.52 4.93 33.86
CA PRO A 26 20.25 3.64 34.46
C PRO A 26 19.68 3.83 35.86
N ARG A 27 18.77 2.95 36.29
CA ARG A 27 18.28 2.94 37.67
C ARG A 27 19.46 2.71 38.60
N SER A 28 19.68 3.61 39.55
CA SER A 28 20.57 3.35 40.67
C SER A 28 19.92 2.27 41.54
N SER A 29 20.67 1.23 41.87
CA SER A 29 20.30 0.15 42.81
C SER A 29 20.12 0.63 44.26
N ALA A 30 19.83 1.92 44.47
CA ALA A 30 19.88 2.60 45.76
C ALA A 30 18.50 2.97 46.31
N GLU A 31 17.42 2.86 45.53
CA GLU A 31 16.06 3.05 46.01
C GLU A 31 15.38 1.67 45.99
N GLY A 32 15.19 1.12 47.19
CA GLY A 32 14.63 -0.21 47.46
C GLY A 32 13.14 -0.30 47.11
N GLU A 33 12.82 -0.05 45.85
CA GLU A 33 11.50 -0.23 45.27
C GLU A 33 11.48 -1.57 44.54
N GLU A 34 10.51 -2.40 44.89
CA GLU A 34 10.26 -3.72 44.31
C GLU A 34 10.37 -3.66 42.79
N GLU A 35 11.11 -4.59 42.18
CA GLU A 35 11.29 -4.72 40.73
C GLU A 35 9.93 -4.56 40.02
N PRO A 36 9.62 -3.39 39.41
CA PRO A 36 8.41 -3.27 38.65
C PRO A 36 8.56 -4.20 37.44
N LEU A 37 7.48 -4.93 37.12
CA LEU A 37 7.42 -5.84 35.98
C LEU A 37 8.09 -5.17 34.77
N ALA A 38 9.14 -5.81 34.21
CA ALA A 38 10.03 -5.23 33.20
C ALA A 38 9.31 -4.64 31.96
N SER A 39 8.02 -4.93 31.80
CA SER A 39 7.14 -4.41 30.77
C SER A 39 6.70 -2.96 30.93
N GLU A 40 6.67 -2.38 32.14
CA GLU A 40 6.04 -1.06 32.35
C GLU A 40 7.00 0.12 32.27
N THR A 41 8.31 -0.12 32.40
CA THR A 41 9.26 0.98 32.56
C THR A 41 10.23 1.04 31.39
N PRO A 42 10.32 2.18 30.66
CA PRO A 42 11.20 2.28 29.51
C PRO A 42 12.66 2.03 29.88
N GLU A 43 13.41 1.40 28.98
CA GLU A 43 14.83 1.09 29.18
C GLU A 43 15.68 2.37 29.42
N PRO A 44 16.81 2.28 30.12
CA PRO A 44 17.77 3.38 30.14
C PRO A 44 18.43 3.55 28.77
N GLY A 45 18.85 4.79 28.45
CA GLY A 45 19.54 5.08 27.19
C GLY A 45 19.14 6.40 26.54
N LEU A 46 19.45 6.55 25.26
CA LEU A 46 19.13 7.74 24.47
C LEU A 46 17.79 7.59 23.77
N TYR A 47 16.95 8.62 23.87
CA TYR A 47 15.66 8.67 23.22
C TYR A 47 15.57 9.91 22.32
N VAL A 48 14.89 9.76 21.19
CA VAL A 48 14.48 10.88 20.34
C VAL A 48 13.01 11.17 20.56
N TYR A 49 12.68 12.45 20.65
CA TYR A 49 11.32 12.95 20.79
C TYR A 49 11.07 14.03 19.74
N ASP A 50 10.20 13.75 18.78
CA ASP A 50 9.84 14.73 17.75
C ASP A 50 8.85 15.75 18.32
N LEU A 51 9.18 17.05 18.20
CA LEU A 51 8.36 18.15 18.72
C LEU A 51 7.22 18.52 17.77
N ASP A 52 6.63 17.51 17.13
CA ASP A 52 5.59 17.68 16.11
C ASP A 52 6.11 18.52 14.93
N SER A 53 7.26 18.10 14.40
CA SER A 53 7.95 18.83 13.34
C SER A 53 7.22 18.70 12.00
N THR A 54 7.24 19.76 11.19
CA THR A 54 6.45 19.84 9.93
C THR A 54 6.74 18.69 8.97
N HIS A 55 8.01 18.29 8.87
CA HIS A 55 8.45 17.23 7.96
C HIS A 55 8.82 15.92 8.66
N GLY A 56 8.68 15.86 9.99
CA GLY A 56 8.97 14.70 10.81
C GLY A 56 10.46 14.40 11.01
N THR A 57 10.72 13.63 12.05
CA THR A 57 12.01 12.99 12.33
C THR A 57 11.98 11.53 11.85
N PHE A 58 13.10 11.02 11.34
CA PHE A 58 13.23 9.65 10.87
C PHE A 58 14.37 8.94 11.59
N LEU A 59 14.10 7.73 12.07
CA LEU A 59 15.04 6.80 12.69
C LEU A 59 15.13 5.54 11.82
N ASN A 60 16.31 5.19 11.33
CA ASN A 60 16.53 4.05 10.42
C ASN A 60 15.54 4.02 9.23
N LYS A 61 15.31 5.18 8.61
CA LYS A 61 14.34 5.41 7.51
C LYS A 61 12.86 5.30 7.90
N ALA A 62 12.52 4.87 9.11
CA ALA A 62 11.16 4.90 9.64
C ALA A 62 10.84 6.27 10.26
N ARG A 63 9.62 6.79 10.06
CA ARG A 63 9.20 8.05 10.67
C ARG A 63 8.90 7.84 12.15
N VAL A 64 9.50 8.66 13.00
CA VAL A 64 9.23 8.69 14.44
C VAL A 64 7.83 9.29 14.67
N PRO A 65 6.96 8.66 15.48
CA PRO A 65 5.69 9.25 15.87
C PRO A 65 5.91 10.59 16.60
N PRO A 66 5.13 11.64 16.27
CA PRO A 66 5.25 12.92 16.95
C PRO A 66 4.92 12.74 18.44
N ARG A 67 5.55 13.57 19.28
CA ARG A 67 5.28 13.64 20.73
C ARG A 67 5.47 12.32 21.49
N THR A 68 6.27 11.40 20.95
CA THR A 68 6.52 10.08 21.52
C THR A 68 8.02 9.86 21.67
N TYR A 69 8.45 9.31 22.82
CA TYR A 69 9.85 8.94 23.03
C TYR A 69 10.15 7.62 22.30
N CYS A 70 11.05 7.67 21.33
CA CYS A 70 11.55 6.48 20.64
C CYS A 70 13.00 6.20 21.02
N ARG A 71 13.29 4.93 21.35
CA ARG A 71 14.64 4.51 21.74
C ARG A 71 15.58 4.58 20.53
N VAL A 72 16.74 5.19 20.71
CA VAL A 72 17.81 5.27 19.70
C VAL A 72 19.00 4.48 20.24
N ARG A 73 19.46 3.47 19.50
CA ARG A 73 20.58 2.60 19.88
C ARG A 73 21.85 2.94 19.10
N VAL A 74 22.99 2.44 19.56
CA VAL A 74 24.27 2.64 18.86
C VAL A 74 24.19 2.02 17.47
N GLY A 75 24.69 2.75 16.46
CA GLY A 75 24.60 2.40 15.04
C GLY A 75 23.34 2.93 14.35
N HIS A 76 22.32 3.39 15.08
CA HIS A 76 21.11 3.96 14.47
C HIS A 76 21.39 5.25 13.73
N VAL A 77 20.62 5.47 12.66
CA VAL A 77 20.72 6.65 11.80
C VAL A 77 19.49 7.53 11.95
N LEU A 78 19.70 8.77 12.38
CA LEU A 78 18.71 9.84 12.48
C LEU A 78 18.77 10.77 11.26
N ARG A 79 17.60 11.21 10.80
CA ARG A 79 17.43 12.22 9.76
C ARG A 79 16.27 13.14 10.14
N PHE A 80 16.47 14.44 9.98
CA PHE A 80 15.49 15.46 10.36
C PHE A 80 14.89 16.12 9.12
N GLY A 81 13.55 16.06 9.01
CA GLY A 81 12.79 16.56 7.88
C GLY A 81 13.28 16.04 6.52
N GLY A 82 13.37 16.95 5.55
CA GLY A 82 13.91 16.69 4.21
C GLY A 82 15.43 16.82 4.09
N SER A 83 16.18 16.91 5.20
CA SER A 83 17.63 17.13 5.14
C SER A 83 18.38 15.95 4.51
N SER A 84 19.42 16.24 3.74
CA SER A 84 20.38 15.26 3.23
C SER A 84 21.41 14.81 4.28
N ARG A 85 21.48 15.49 5.43
CA ARG A 85 22.40 15.15 6.52
C ARG A 85 21.86 13.95 7.30
N LEU A 86 22.73 12.96 7.51
CA LEU A 86 22.47 11.78 8.32
C LEU A 86 23.32 11.84 9.59
N PHE A 87 22.72 11.47 10.72
CA PHE A 87 23.40 11.43 12.02
C PHE A 87 23.44 9.99 12.51
N VAL A 88 24.62 9.47 12.82
CA VAL A 88 24.79 8.12 13.34
C VAL A 88 25.13 8.19 14.82
N LEU A 89 24.37 7.50 15.67
CA LEU A 89 24.71 7.40 17.09
C LEU A 89 25.91 6.47 17.26
N GLN A 90 26.99 7.00 17.84
CA GLN A 90 28.17 6.22 18.21
C GLN A 90 28.22 6.04 19.73
N GLY A 91 28.70 4.89 20.19
CA GLY A 91 28.75 4.55 21.60
C GLY A 91 29.35 3.16 21.83
N PRO A 92 29.30 2.65 23.08
CA PRO A 92 29.78 1.31 23.41
C PRO A 92 28.93 0.22 22.74
N GLU A 93 29.55 -0.94 22.48
CA GLU A 93 28.94 -2.09 21.82
C GLU A 93 27.77 -2.68 22.64
N GLU A 94 27.77 -2.47 23.96
CA GLU A 94 26.70 -2.87 24.88
C GLU A 94 25.32 -2.25 24.54
N ASP A 95 25.30 -1.08 23.91
CA ASP A 95 24.05 -0.37 23.53
C ASP A 95 23.67 -0.57 22.06
N GLN A 96 24.39 -1.44 21.34
CA GLN A 96 24.08 -1.78 19.96
C GLN A 96 22.83 -2.68 19.92
N GLU A 97 21.94 -2.50 18.94
CA GLU A 97 20.86 -3.47 18.73
C GLU A 97 21.45 -4.82 18.34
N LEU A 98 20.94 -5.88 18.95
CA LEU A 98 21.23 -7.24 18.55
C LEU A 98 20.86 -7.36 17.06
N GLU A 99 21.84 -7.67 16.23
CA GLU A 99 21.59 -7.99 14.84
C GLU A 99 20.60 -9.16 14.80
N SER A 100 19.60 -9.08 13.93
CA SER A 100 18.62 -10.16 13.80
C SER A 100 19.39 -11.45 13.47
N GLU A 101 19.29 -12.45 14.35
CA GLU A 101 19.99 -13.73 14.23
C GLU A 101 19.68 -14.46 12.90
N LEU A 102 18.58 -14.08 12.25
CA LEU A 102 18.18 -14.59 10.95
C LEU A 102 18.96 -13.92 9.82
N THR A 103 19.58 -14.75 8.99
CA THR A 103 20.25 -14.28 7.77
C THR A 103 19.23 -13.64 6.81
N VAL A 104 19.66 -12.69 5.98
CA VAL A 104 18.80 -12.02 4.96
C VAL A 104 18.01 -13.03 4.10
N THR A 105 18.60 -14.20 3.80
CA THR A 105 17.92 -15.30 3.08
C THR A 105 16.75 -15.88 3.87
N GLN A 106 16.95 -16.13 5.17
CA GLN A 106 15.92 -16.66 6.06
C GLN A 106 14.80 -15.64 6.31
N LEU A 107 15.13 -14.34 6.43
CA LEU A 107 14.12 -13.26 6.54
C LEU A 107 13.25 -13.17 5.28
N LYS A 108 13.85 -13.29 4.09
CA LYS A 108 13.11 -13.31 2.81
C LYS A 108 12.20 -14.52 2.71
N GLU A 109 12.68 -15.69 3.11
CA GLU A 109 11.89 -16.92 3.10
C GLU A 109 10.73 -16.86 4.09
N LEU A 110 10.96 -16.35 5.30
CA LEU A 110 9.91 -16.12 6.31
C LEU A 110 8.83 -15.17 5.78
N ARG A 111 9.23 -14.05 5.14
CA ARG A 111 8.28 -13.10 4.55
C ARG A 111 7.46 -13.73 3.42
N LYS A 112 8.11 -14.54 2.57
CA LYS A 112 7.43 -15.29 1.51
C LYS A 112 6.45 -16.32 2.07
N GLN A 113 6.80 -17.01 3.15
CA GLN A 113 5.92 -17.96 3.83
C GLN A 113 4.74 -17.25 4.48
N GLN A 114 4.95 -16.11 5.13
CA GLN A 114 3.87 -15.29 5.71
C GLN A 114 2.91 -14.78 4.62
N GLN A 115 3.43 -14.31 3.49
CA GLN A 115 2.61 -13.90 2.35
C GLN A 115 1.81 -15.07 1.79
N ALA A 116 2.44 -16.22 1.53
CA ALA A 116 1.75 -17.41 1.05
C ALA A 116 0.68 -17.91 2.04
N LYS A 117 0.91 -17.77 3.34
CA LYS A 117 -0.09 -18.13 4.37
C LYS A 117 -1.28 -17.17 4.32
N LEU A 118 -1.04 -15.86 4.21
CA LEU A 118 -2.10 -14.87 4.06
C LEU A 118 -2.89 -15.07 2.76
N GLU A 119 -2.20 -15.33 1.64
CA GLU A 119 -2.83 -15.66 0.35
C GLU A 119 -3.69 -16.91 0.46
N LYS A 120 -3.21 -17.97 1.12
CA LYS A 120 -4.01 -19.17 1.39
C LYS A 120 -5.25 -18.89 2.23
N THR A 121 -5.13 -18.07 3.29
CA THR A 121 -6.28 -17.67 4.11
C THR A 121 -7.27 -16.80 3.32
N MET A 122 -6.80 -16.00 2.37
CA MET A 122 -7.65 -15.17 1.50
C MET A 122 -8.32 -15.98 0.38
N LEU A 123 -7.71 -17.07 -0.08
CA LEU A 123 -8.25 -17.92 -1.16
C LEU A 123 -9.33 -18.90 -0.68
N GLY A 124 -9.65 -18.94 0.63
CA GLY A 124 -10.75 -19.75 1.15
C GLY A 124 -10.55 -21.26 0.97
N ASP A 125 -9.31 -21.74 1.05
CA ASP A 125 -8.99 -23.18 1.09
C ASP A 125 -9.36 -23.75 2.47
N ASP A 126 -10.66 -23.77 2.76
CA ASP A 126 -11.28 -24.23 3.99
C ASP A 126 -11.51 -25.76 3.93
N SER A 127 -10.49 -26.50 3.48
CA SER A 127 -10.44 -27.95 3.62
C SER A 127 -10.06 -28.29 5.06
N ASP A 128 -10.97 -27.98 5.97
CA ASP A 128 -10.74 -27.95 7.41
C ASP A 128 -11.59 -29.01 8.14
N GLU A 129 -11.16 -30.26 8.00
CA GLU A 129 -11.52 -31.35 8.93
C GLU A 129 -10.55 -31.38 10.13
N GLU A 130 -9.40 -30.69 10.08
CA GLU A 130 -8.37 -30.77 11.14
C GLU A 130 -8.38 -29.59 12.16
N GLN A 131 -8.84 -28.38 11.82
CA GLN A 131 -8.82 -27.28 12.81
C GLN A 131 -9.91 -27.37 13.88
N LYS A 132 -11.08 -27.97 13.58
CA LYS A 132 -12.21 -28.09 14.53
C LYS A 132 -11.85 -28.86 15.80
N GLU A 133 -10.96 -29.85 15.74
CA GLU A 133 -10.57 -30.62 16.94
C GLU A 133 -9.64 -29.85 17.89
N THR A 134 -8.88 -28.88 17.38
CA THR A 134 -7.89 -28.13 18.18
C THR A 134 -8.52 -26.95 18.92
N GLU A 135 -9.54 -26.32 18.34
CA GLU A 135 -10.27 -25.21 18.99
C GLU A 135 -11.11 -25.70 20.17
N ILE A 136 -11.75 -26.87 20.06
CA ILE A 136 -12.60 -27.43 21.12
C ILE A 136 -11.76 -27.72 22.39
N LYS A 137 -10.57 -28.31 22.25
CA LYS A 137 -9.69 -28.64 23.39
C LYS A 137 -9.06 -27.40 24.06
N LYS A 138 -8.91 -26.30 23.32
CA LYS A 138 -8.31 -25.05 23.86
C LYS A 138 -9.35 -24.18 24.58
N SER A 139 -10.62 -24.32 24.22
CA SER A 139 -11.75 -23.59 24.80
C SER A 139 -12.08 -24.00 26.26
N GLU A 140 -11.85 -25.25 26.64
CA GLU A 140 -12.13 -25.72 28.01
C GLU A 140 -11.13 -25.20 29.05
N ASN A 141 -9.92 -24.80 28.62
CA ASN A 141 -8.84 -24.41 29.53
C ASN A 141 -8.70 -22.89 29.76
N SER A 142 -9.51 -22.07 29.09
CA SER A 142 -9.38 -20.59 29.09
C SER A 142 -10.66 -19.88 29.56
N ARG A 143 -11.36 -20.43 30.55
CA ARG A 143 -12.56 -19.79 31.14
C ARG A 143 -12.26 -18.66 32.13
N ASN A 144 -11.00 -18.36 32.41
CA ASN A 144 -10.59 -17.24 33.27
C ASN A 144 -9.46 -16.44 32.60
N ASP A 145 -9.80 -15.59 31.62
CA ASP A 145 -9.25 -14.24 31.61
C ASP A 145 -10.07 -13.33 30.69
N LEU A 146 -10.12 -12.05 31.06
CA LEU A 146 -11.04 -11.06 30.53
C LEU A 146 -11.04 -10.97 29.00
N SER A 147 -12.22 -11.26 28.45
CA SER A 147 -12.63 -11.02 27.07
C SER A 147 -12.57 -9.52 26.74
N CYS A 148 -11.45 -9.05 26.20
CA CYS A 148 -11.47 -7.93 25.26
C CYS A 148 -11.88 -8.47 23.89
N SER A 149 -13.18 -8.72 23.72
CA SER A 149 -13.78 -8.92 22.41
C SER A 149 -13.73 -7.60 21.64
N TRP A 150 -12.75 -7.47 20.75
CA TRP A 150 -12.75 -6.42 19.73
C TRP A 150 -13.83 -6.76 18.70
N GLY A 151 -15.08 -6.49 19.06
CA GLY A 151 -16.13 -6.05 18.14
C GLY A 151 -16.57 -6.95 16.98
N MET A 152 -16.17 -8.22 16.89
CA MET A 152 -16.77 -9.17 15.95
C MET A 152 -17.98 -9.84 16.61
N GLY A 153 -19.00 -9.01 16.88
CA GLY A 153 -20.36 -9.51 17.14
C GLY A 153 -21.04 -9.76 15.80
N GLU A 154 -21.61 -10.95 15.68
CA GLU A 154 -22.45 -11.43 14.58
C GLU A 154 -23.74 -10.61 14.50
N ASP A 155 -23.69 -9.37 13.98
CA ASP A 155 -24.87 -8.53 13.74
C ASP A 155 -24.71 -7.59 12.53
N ALA A 156 -23.87 -7.98 11.55
CA ALA A 156 -23.87 -7.32 10.25
C ALA A 156 -24.71 -8.18 9.30
N GLU A 157 -25.90 -7.68 8.97
CA GLU A 157 -26.66 -8.17 7.83
C GLU A 157 -25.76 -8.15 6.58
N GLU A 158 -25.85 -9.22 5.79
CA GLU A 158 -25.09 -9.46 4.57
C GLU A 158 -25.35 -8.34 3.55
N GLU A 159 -24.61 -7.22 3.65
CA GLU A 159 -24.60 -6.19 2.63
C GLU A 159 -23.70 -6.68 1.49
N GLU A 160 -24.34 -7.08 0.39
CA GLU A 160 -23.68 -7.54 -0.83
C GLU A 160 -22.62 -6.54 -1.29
N GLY A 161 -21.34 -6.96 -1.21
CA GLY A 161 -20.31 -6.56 -2.16
C GLY A 161 -19.71 -5.16 -2.00
N GLU A 162 -19.06 -4.87 -0.87
CA GLU A 162 -17.98 -3.88 -0.87
C GLU A 162 -16.65 -4.57 -1.19
N GLU A 163 -16.37 -4.74 -2.48
CA GLU A 163 -15.07 -5.18 -2.97
C GLU A 163 -13.97 -4.21 -2.51
N ASN A 164 -12.90 -4.76 -1.94
CA ASN A 164 -11.76 -4.00 -1.46
C ASN A 164 -11.09 -3.26 -2.65
N PRO A 165 -11.03 -1.91 -2.66
CA PRO A 165 -10.57 -1.13 -3.81
C PRO A 165 -9.12 -1.40 -4.22
N ILE A 166 -8.33 -2.05 -3.35
CA ILE A 166 -6.92 -2.40 -3.63
C ILE A 166 -6.80 -3.74 -4.37
N ALA A 167 -7.77 -4.66 -4.22
CA ALA A 167 -7.71 -5.98 -4.85
C ALA A 167 -8.13 -5.95 -6.34
N ILE A 168 -8.86 -4.92 -6.75
CA ILE A 168 -9.32 -4.74 -8.14
C ILE A 168 -8.17 -4.20 -9.02
N GLU A 169 -7.26 -3.38 -8.47
CA GLU A 169 -6.20 -2.72 -9.25
C GLU A 169 -5.18 -3.67 -9.89
N PHE A 170 -4.93 -4.85 -9.32
CA PHE A 170 -3.87 -5.75 -9.82
C PHE A 170 -4.31 -6.68 -10.97
N GLN A 171 -5.62 -6.89 -11.14
CA GLN A 171 -6.19 -7.66 -12.27
C GLN A 171 -6.64 -6.73 -13.41
N GLU A 172 -6.79 -5.43 -13.14
CA GLU A 172 -7.30 -4.39 -14.04
C GLU A 172 -6.29 -3.84 -15.07
N ASP A 173 -4.99 -4.15 -14.98
CA ASP A 173 -3.97 -3.38 -15.71
C ASP A 173 -4.00 -3.51 -17.24
N GLN A 174 -4.67 -4.52 -17.80
CA GLN A 174 -4.89 -4.63 -19.25
C GLN A 174 -6.34 -4.32 -19.66
N GLU A 175 -7.32 -4.71 -18.84
CA GLU A 175 -8.75 -4.55 -19.16
C GLU A 175 -9.31 -3.16 -18.76
N ALA A 176 -8.69 -2.45 -17.82
CA ALA A 176 -9.21 -1.17 -17.33
C ALA A 176 -8.76 0.06 -18.13
N PHE A 177 -7.75 -0.05 -19.00
CA PHE A 177 -7.31 1.12 -19.78
C PHE A 177 -8.37 1.55 -20.81
N TYR A 178 -8.97 0.60 -21.53
CA TYR A 178 -10.08 0.85 -22.47
C TYR A 178 -11.42 1.09 -21.76
N LEU A 179 -11.62 0.53 -20.56
CA LEU A 179 -12.82 0.78 -19.75
C LEU A 179 -12.85 2.20 -19.17
N LYS A 180 -11.68 2.77 -18.84
CA LYS A 180 -11.53 4.14 -18.32
C LYS A 180 -11.60 5.21 -19.43
N ASP A 181 -11.00 4.99 -20.61
CA ASP A 181 -11.02 5.93 -21.75
C ASP A 181 -10.89 5.22 -23.13
N PRO A 182 -11.98 4.70 -23.73
CA PRO A 182 -11.90 3.87 -24.95
C PRO A 182 -11.38 4.64 -26.17
N LYS A 183 -11.61 5.96 -26.22
CA LYS A 183 -11.16 6.80 -27.33
C LYS A 183 -9.64 6.98 -27.36
N LYS A 184 -9.02 7.28 -26.21
CA LYS A 184 -7.57 7.48 -26.13
C LYS A 184 -6.83 6.17 -26.33
N ALA A 185 -7.44 5.09 -25.85
CA ALA A 185 -6.85 3.78 -25.92
C ALA A 185 -6.87 3.23 -27.36
N LEU A 186 -7.96 3.44 -28.11
CA LEU A 186 -7.98 3.20 -29.56
C LEU A 186 -6.99 4.10 -30.30
N GLN A 187 -6.91 5.39 -29.95
CA GLN A 187 -5.97 6.33 -30.57
C GLN A 187 -4.50 5.90 -30.35
N GLY A 188 -4.13 5.48 -29.15
CA GLY A 188 -2.79 4.99 -28.83
C GLY A 188 -2.43 3.68 -29.57
N PHE A 189 -3.41 2.84 -29.88
CA PHE A 189 -3.19 1.66 -30.73
C PHE A 189 -2.87 2.06 -32.18
N PHE A 190 -3.65 2.98 -32.77
CA PHE A 190 -3.42 3.47 -34.13
C PHE A 190 -2.11 4.26 -34.25
N ASP A 191 -1.75 5.07 -33.25
CA ASP A 191 -0.47 5.80 -33.21
C ASP A 191 0.74 4.85 -33.16
N ARG A 192 0.58 3.66 -32.54
CA ARG A 192 1.63 2.62 -32.50
C ARG A 192 1.77 1.87 -33.83
N GLU A 193 0.66 1.57 -34.49
CA GLU A 193 0.63 0.89 -35.79
C GLU A 193 0.91 1.85 -36.96
N GLY A 194 0.83 3.17 -36.74
CA GLY A 194 1.19 4.21 -37.70
C GLY A 194 0.09 4.54 -38.73
N GLU A 195 -1.18 4.24 -38.43
CA GLU A 195 -2.33 4.44 -39.32
C GLU A 195 -3.26 5.57 -38.83
N GLU A 196 -3.99 6.20 -39.75
CA GLU A 196 -4.92 7.29 -39.42
C GLU A 196 -6.32 6.74 -39.03
N LEU A 197 -6.79 7.13 -37.83
CA LEU A 197 -8.08 6.68 -37.31
C LEU A 197 -9.25 7.48 -37.92
N GLU A 198 -9.97 6.87 -38.87
CA GLU A 198 -11.15 7.46 -39.51
C GLU A 198 -12.47 6.90 -38.94
N TYR A 199 -13.34 7.80 -38.46
CA TYR A 199 -14.69 7.47 -38.01
C TYR A 199 -15.72 7.83 -39.09
N GLU A 200 -16.39 6.83 -39.66
CA GLU A 200 -17.54 7.01 -40.54
C GLU A 200 -18.83 7.10 -39.69
N PHE A 201 -19.69 8.08 -39.97
CA PHE A 201 -20.95 8.28 -39.26
C PHE A 201 -22.13 8.27 -40.23
N ASP A 202 -23.04 7.31 -40.08
CA ASP A 202 -24.28 7.22 -40.84
C ASP A 202 -25.48 7.51 -39.92
N SER A 203 -26.38 8.41 -40.34
CA SER A 203 -27.65 8.64 -39.64
C SER A 203 -28.66 7.57 -40.06
N HIS A 204 -28.87 6.57 -39.21
CA HIS A 204 -29.81 5.49 -39.49
C HIS A 204 -31.11 5.69 -38.71
N GLY A 205 -31.98 6.59 -39.17
CA GLY A 205 -33.28 6.87 -38.55
C GLY A 205 -33.29 8.04 -37.56
N THR A 206 -34.49 8.35 -37.03
CA THR A 206 -34.70 9.50 -36.14
C THR A 206 -34.02 9.29 -34.78
N GLY A 207 -32.84 9.88 -34.60
CA GLY A 207 -32.13 9.91 -33.32
C GLY A 207 -31.10 8.79 -33.11
N THR A 208 -30.85 7.96 -34.11
CA THR A 208 -29.91 6.84 -34.09
C THR A 208 -28.72 7.11 -35.00
N TRP A 209 -27.52 6.98 -34.44
CA TRP A 209 -26.26 7.17 -35.16
C TRP A 209 -25.55 5.83 -35.24
N LEU A 210 -25.17 5.44 -36.46
CA LEU A 210 -24.29 4.32 -36.73
C LEU A 210 -22.88 4.88 -36.89
N CYS A 211 -21.94 4.40 -36.08
CA CYS A 211 -20.54 4.75 -36.19
C CYS A 211 -19.74 3.52 -36.61
N ARG A 212 -18.89 3.69 -37.62
CA ARG A 212 -18.06 2.64 -38.22
C ARG A 212 -16.60 3.05 -38.19
N VAL A 213 -15.75 2.13 -37.76
CA VAL A 213 -14.29 2.29 -37.74
C VAL A 213 -13.66 1.07 -38.40
N LYS A 214 -12.74 1.30 -39.34
CA LYS A 214 -11.96 0.23 -39.97
C LYS A 214 -10.75 -0.04 -39.11
N LEU A 215 -10.58 -1.30 -38.69
CA LEU A 215 -9.43 -1.74 -37.91
C LEU A 215 -8.37 -2.33 -38.84
N PRO A 216 -7.08 -2.04 -38.62
CA PRO A 216 -5.98 -2.61 -39.40
C PRO A 216 -5.67 -4.05 -38.95
N ILE A 217 -6.71 -4.86 -38.77
CA ILE A 217 -6.61 -6.28 -38.44
C ILE A 217 -7.40 -7.07 -39.47
N ASP A 218 -6.75 -8.07 -40.04
CA ASP A 218 -7.38 -9.00 -40.97
C ASP A 218 -8.09 -10.13 -40.21
N ASP A 219 -9.28 -10.49 -40.68
CA ASP A 219 -9.89 -11.76 -40.33
C ASP A 219 -9.10 -12.94 -40.91
N ALA A 220 -9.33 -14.17 -40.43
CA ALA A 220 -8.73 -15.39 -40.98
C ALA A 220 -8.96 -15.57 -42.49
N SER A 221 -9.87 -14.76 -43.06
CA SER A 221 -10.24 -14.67 -44.46
C SER A 221 -9.55 -13.53 -45.25
N GLY A 222 -8.62 -12.77 -44.64
CA GLY A 222 -7.88 -11.67 -45.30
C GLY A 222 -8.72 -10.42 -45.62
N LYS A 223 -9.81 -10.19 -44.88
CA LYS A 223 -10.63 -8.97 -45.01
C LYS A 223 -10.40 -8.08 -43.79
N GLN A 224 -10.24 -6.78 -44.05
CA GLN A 224 -10.17 -5.75 -43.02
C GLN A 224 -11.43 -5.77 -42.16
N LEU A 225 -11.25 -5.83 -40.85
CA LEU A 225 -12.34 -5.77 -39.90
C LEU A 225 -12.92 -4.35 -39.80
N VAL A 226 -14.24 -4.30 -39.62
CA VAL A 226 -14.96 -3.06 -39.37
C VAL A 226 -15.71 -3.21 -38.05
N ALA A 227 -15.42 -2.33 -37.09
CA ALA A 227 -16.19 -2.20 -35.88
C ALA A 227 -17.40 -1.30 -36.17
N GLU A 228 -18.62 -1.80 -35.96
CA GLU A 228 -19.85 -1.03 -36.12
C GLU A 228 -20.63 -0.96 -34.81
N ALA A 229 -21.08 0.25 -34.44
CA ALA A 229 -21.90 0.46 -33.24
C ALA A 229 -23.09 1.36 -33.58
N ILE A 230 -24.27 0.92 -33.14
CA ILE A 230 -25.53 1.66 -33.28
C ILE A 230 -25.89 2.23 -31.91
N HIS A 231 -26.05 3.54 -31.80
CA HIS A 231 -26.50 4.17 -30.56
C HIS A 231 -27.59 5.21 -30.80
N SER A 232 -28.67 5.13 -30.02
CA SER A 232 -29.73 6.14 -29.96
C SER A 232 -29.32 7.25 -28.99
N GLY A 233 -28.84 8.39 -29.50
CA GLY A 233 -28.32 9.44 -28.64
C GLY A 233 -27.53 10.53 -29.37
N LYS A 234 -26.58 11.15 -28.67
CA LYS A 234 -25.69 12.18 -29.24
C LYS A 234 -24.59 11.52 -30.08
N LYS A 235 -24.13 12.19 -31.14
CA LYS A 235 -23.00 11.74 -31.98
C LYS A 235 -21.74 11.35 -31.17
N LYS A 236 -21.52 12.00 -30.02
CA LYS A 236 -20.39 11.71 -29.12
C LYS A 236 -20.51 10.36 -28.41
N GLU A 237 -21.71 9.93 -28.04
CA GLU A 237 -21.94 8.66 -27.35
C GLU A 237 -21.81 7.48 -28.33
N ALA A 238 -22.29 7.65 -29.56
CA ALA A 238 -22.09 6.67 -30.64
C ALA A 238 -20.59 6.42 -30.93
N MET A 239 -19.76 7.48 -30.85
CA MET A 239 -18.30 7.37 -31.02
C MET A 239 -17.63 6.59 -29.88
N ILE A 240 -18.06 6.79 -28.63
CA ILE A 240 -17.51 6.07 -27.46
C ILE A 240 -17.85 4.58 -27.56
N GLN A 241 -19.10 4.25 -27.90
CA GLN A 241 -19.53 2.87 -28.07
C GLN A 241 -18.81 2.18 -29.24
N CYS A 242 -18.62 2.87 -30.37
CA CYS A 242 -17.83 2.35 -31.49
C CYS A 242 -16.36 2.11 -31.10
N SER A 243 -15.78 3.02 -30.31
CA SER A 243 -14.40 2.85 -29.84
C SER A 243 -14.27 1.67 -28.87
N LEU A 244 -15.27 1.41 -28.04
CA LEU A 244 -15.29 0.29 -27.11
C LEU A 244 -15.41 -1.05 -27.85
N GLU A 245 -16.31 -1.18 -28.82
CA GLU A 245 -16.43 -2.38 -29.66
C GLU A 245 -15.15 -2.62 -30.48
N ALA A 246 -14.52 -1.55 -30.98
CA ALA A 246 -13.23 -1.64 -31.62
C ALA A 246 -12.16 -2.23 -30.69
N CYS A 247 -12.05 -1.75 -29.45
CA CYS A 247 -11.08 -2.27 -28.48
C CYS A 247 -11.35 -3.74 -28.14
N ARG A 248 -12.63 -4.13 -27.94
CA ARG A 248 -13.01 -5.54 -27.74
C ARG A 248 -12.55 -6.45 -28.89
N ILE A 249 -12.66 -5.98 -30.13
CA ILE A 249 -12.24 -6.73 -31.31
C ILE A 249 -10.71 -6.86 -31.37
N LEU A 250 -9.97 -5.82 -30.98
CA LEU A 250 -8.51 -5.85 -30.88
C LEU A 250 -8.07 -6.86 -29.80
N ASP A 251 -8.63 -6.77 -28.60
CA ASP A 251 -8.29 -7.63 -27.46
C ASP A 251 -8.61 -9.12 -27.71
N ALA A 252 -9.71 -9.41 -28.43
CA ALA A 252 -10.07 -10.78 -28.79
C ALA A 252 -9.05 -11.47 -29.71
N ARG A 253 -8.09 -10.72 -30.28
CA ARG A 253 -7.13 -11.22 -31.27
C ARG A 253 -5.67 -10.96 -30.93
N GLY A 254 -5.36 -10.21 -29.87
CA GLY A 254 -3.99 -9.87 -29.47
C GLY A 254 -3.86 -9.46 -28.02
#